data_AF-A0A3B8WWH0-F1
#
_entry.id   AF-A0A3B8WWH0-F1
#
_cell.length_a   1.000
_cell.length_b   1.000
_cell.length_c   1.000
_cell.angle_alpha   90.00
_cell.angle_beta   90.00
_cell.angle_gamma   90.00
#
_symmetry.space_group_name_H-M   'P 1'
#
loop_
_entity.id
_entity.type
_entity.pdbx_description
1 polymer ?
#
loop_
_entity_poly.entity_id
_entity_poly.type
_entity_poly.pdbx_seq_one_letter_code
_entity_poly.pdbx_strand_id
1 'polypeptide(L)'
;LCSRHGIALIVDEIYAGLIYDQPDFSACQLGNGVFVINSFSKYFGMTGWRLGWVVCPENFVRPLEKLAQNLFISPPTVAQQAALSAFSNQSIAILEQRKSEFR
;
A
#
# COMPACT_ATOMS: atom_id res chain seq x y z
N LEU A 1 15.38 -13.96 -9.37
CA LEU A 1 15.87 -13.39 -10.65
C LEU A 1 16.41 -11.97 -10.46
N CYS A 2 15.57 -11.00 -10.07
CA CYS A 2 15.96 -9.59 -9.95
C CYS A 2 17.20 -9.35 -9.08
N SER A 3 17.21 -9.92 -7.87
CA SER A 3 18.38 -9.83 -6.96
C SER A 3 19.68 -10.35 -7.59
N ARG A 4 19.64 -11.47 -8.33
CA ARG A 4 20.81 -12.04 -9.03
C ARG A 4 21.37 -11.13 -10.13
N HIS A 5 20.56 -10.21 -10.66
CA HIS A 5 20.95 -9.32 -11.75
C HIS A 5 21.06 -7.86 -11.30
N GLY A 6 20.97 -7.56 -10.00
CA GLY A 6 20.99 -6.18 -9.50
C GLY A 6 19.81 -5.32 -9.97
N ILE A 7 18.68 -5.95 -10.32
CA ILE A 7 17.46 -5.27 -10.78
C ILE A 7 16.56 -4.99 -9.58
N ALA A 8 16.05 -3.76 -9.48
CA ALA A 8 15.03 -3.41 -8.49
C ALA A 8 13.68 -4.05 -8.86
N LEU A 9 13.08 -4.78 -7.92
CA LEU A 9 11.73 -5.31 -8.07
C LEU A 9 10.72 -4.33 -7.45
N ILE A 10 9.80 -3.81 -8.25
CA ILE A 10 8.69 -2.97 -7.80
C ILE A 10 7.40 -3.74 -8.04
N VAL A 11 6.61 -3.90 -6.99
CA VAL A 11 5.32 -4.60 -7.04
C VAL A 11 4.21 -3.63 -6.64
N ASP A 12 3.26 -3.45 -7.54
CA ASP A 12 2.02 -2.72 -7.26
C ASP A 12 1.02 -3.69 -6.61
N GLU A 13 0.73 -3.45 -5.33
CA GLU A 13 -0.18 -4.25 -4.50
C GLU A 13 -1.44 -3.46 -4.13
N ILE A 14 -1.89 -2.52 -4.98
CA ILE A 14 -3.08 -1.68 -4.72
C ILE A 14 -4.36 -2.52 -4.45
N TYR A 15 -4.43 -3.76 -4.92
CA TYR A 15 -5.54 -4.68 -4.69
C TYR A 15 -5.30 -5.68 -3.54
N ALA A 16 -4.22 -5.56 -2.78
CA ALA A 16 -4.02 -6.36 -1.57
C ALA A 16 -5.25 -6.22 -0.64
N GLY A 17 -5.62 -7.32 0.01
CA GLY A 17 -6.86 -7.42 0.77
C GLY A 17 -8.11 -7.75 -0.06
N LEU A 18 -8.12 -7.56 -1.39
CA LEU A 18 -9.23 -7.95 -2.28
C LEU A 18 -9.00 -9.32 -2.94
N ILE A 19 -8.60 -10.29 -2.12
CA ILE A 19 -8.32 -11.67 -2.51
C ILE A 19 -9.35 -12.61 -1.85
N TYR A 20 -9.86 -13.58 -2.61
CA TYR A 20 -11.03 -14.39 -2.22
C TYR A 20 -10.71 -15.86 -1.99
N ASP A 21 -10.11 -16.51 -2.98
CA ASP A 21 -9.97 -17.97 -3.05
C ASP A 21 -8.59 -18.49 -2.66
N GLN A 22 -7.68 -17.58 -2.31
CA GLN A 22 -6.32 -17.92 -1.95
C GLN A 22 -5.83 -17.02 -0.81
N PRO A 23 -4.81 -17.46 -0.05
CA PRO A 23 -4.14 -16.61 0.91
C PRO A 23 -3.58 -15.35 0.25
N ASP A 24 -3.64 -14.23 0.96
CA ASP A 24 -2.98 -13.02 0.52
C ASP A 24 -1.46 -13.20 0.58
N PHE A 25 -0.77 -12.68 -0.44
CA PHE A 25 0.68 -12.74 -0.56
C PHE A 25 1.20 -11.37 -0.93
N SER A 26 2.10 -10.84 -0.10
CA SER A 26 2.82 -9.60 -0.39
C SER A 26 4.28 -9.93 -0.74
N ALA A 27 4.81 -9.24 -1.75
CA ALA A 27 6.19 -9.29 -2.15
C ALA A 27 7.15 -8.91 -1.01
N CYS A 28 6.69 -8.21 0.03
CA CYS A 28 7.45 -8.03 1.27
C CYS A 28 7.97 -9.36 1.87
N GLN A 29 7.26 -10.48 1.63
CA GLN A 29 7.69 -11.81 2.07
C GLN A 29 8.90 -12.36 1.29
N LEU A 30 9.26 -11.74 0.15
CA LEU A 30 10.43 -12.13 -0.67
C LEU A 30 11.75 -11.55 -0.14
N GLY A 31 11.70 -10.67 0.87
CA GLY A 31 12.85 -10.09 1.55
C GLY A 31 13.08 -8.60 1.26
N ASN A 32 14.16 -8.05 1.82
CA ASN A 32 14.40 -6.60 1.96
C ASN A 32 14.80 -5.87 0.66
N GLY A 33 14.79 -6.54 -0.49
CA GLY A 33 15.23 -6.00 -1.79
C GLY A 33 14.09 -5.55 -2.71
N VAL A 34 12.88 -5.44 -2.18
CA VAL A 34 11.65 -5.19 -2.95
C VAL A 34 11.03 -3.85 -2.58
N PHE A 35 10.39 -3.21 -3.56
CA PHE A 35 9.54 -2.06 -3.35
C PHE A 35 8.10 -2.51 -3.51
N VAL A 36 7.27 -2.27 -2.50
CA VAL A 36 5.84 -2.54 -2.55
C VAL A 36 5.09 -1.23 -2.52
N ILE A 37 4.28 -0.99 -3.55
CA ILE A 37 3.41 0.20 -3.66
C ILE A 37 2.00 -0.22 -3.29
N ASN A 38 1.34 0.57 -2.44
CA ASN A 38 -0.04 0.30 -2.05
C ASN A 38 -0.79 1.62 -1.77
N SER A 39 -2.12 1.54 -1.66
CA SER A 39 -2.99 2.71 -1.58
C SER A 39 -4.27 2.43 -0.79
N PHE A 40 -4.86 3.50 -0.26
CA PHE A 40 -6.20 3.47 0.33
C PHE A 40 -7.33 3.42 -0.72
N SER A 41 -7.01 3.40 -2.02
CA SER A 41 -8.01 3.58 -3.07
C SER A 41 -8.98 2.41 -3.24
N LYS A 42 -8.55 1.16 -3.05
CA LYS A 42 -9.34 -0.04 -3.35
C LYS A 42 -9.91 -0.68 -2.11
N TYR A 43 -9.14 -1.52 -1.41
CA TYR A 43 -9.61 -2.22 -0.22
C TYR A 43 -10.24 -1.27 0.82
N PHE A 44 -9.61 -0.11 1.07
CA PHE A 44 -10.12 0.87 2.04
C PHE A 44 -11.20 1.83 1.48
N GLY A 45 -11.55 1.74 0.20
CA GLY A 45 -12.63 2.54 -0.41
C GLY A 45 -12.38 4.05 -0.48
N MET A 46 -11.13 4.52 -0.33
CA MET A 46 -10.77 5.94 -0.33
C MET A 46 -10.26 6.41 -1.71
N THR A 47 -10.90 5.99 -2.80
CA THR A 47 -10.58 6.49 -4.14
C THR A 47 -10.76 8.02 -4.20
N GLY A 48 -9.79 8.73 -4.75
CA GLY A 48 -9.79 10.20 -4.84
C GLY A 48 -9.15 10.92 -3.66
N TRP A 49 -8.89 10.23 -2.55
CA TRP A 49 -8.31 10.84 -1.34
C TRP A 49 -6.79 11.11 -1.42
N ARG A 50 -6.15 10.63 -2.49
CA ARG A 50 -4.72 10.86 -2.80
C ARG A 50 -3.79 10.41 -1.67
N LEU A 51 -4.05 9.23 -1.12
CA LEU A 51 -3.26 8.63 -0.04
C LEU A 51 -2.82 7.20 -0.37
N GLY A 52 -1.56 6.90 -0.09
CA GLY A 52 -0.95 5.59 -0.24
C GLY A 52 0.41 5.56 0.43
N TRP A 53 1.11 4.44 0.29
CA TRP A 53 2.43 4.24 0.88
C TRP A 53 3.32 3.38 0.00
N VAL A 54 4.60 3.40 0.31
CA VAL A 54 5.60 2.50 -0.26
C VAL A 54 6.37 1.83 0.87
N VAL A 55 6.53 0.51 0.80
CA VAL A 55 7.53 -0.23 1.56
C VAL A 55 8.76 -0.37 0.66
N CYS A 56 9.93 -0.04 1.17
CA CYS A 56 11.17 -0.01 0.37
C CYS A 56 12.37 -0.47 1.21
N PRO A 57 13.49 -0.83 0.58
CA PRO A 57 14.72 -1.09 1.30
C PRO A 57 15.20 0.15 2.05
N GLU A 58 15.79 -0.03 3.24
CA GLU A 58 16.11 1.06 4.17
C GLU A 58 16.97 2.17 3.54
N ASN A 59 17.94 1.80 2.70
CA ASN A 59 18.81 2.74 2.00
C ASN A 59 18.07 3.64 0.98
N PHE A 60 16.83 3.33 0.63
CA PHE A 60 15.98 4.13 -0.27
C PHE A 60 15.00 5.04 0.47
N VAL A 61 14.84 4.94 1.79
CA VAL A 61 13.92 5.79 2.56
C VAL A 61 14.25 7.27 2.38
N ARG A 62 15.51 7.66 2.61
CA ARG A 62 15.94 9.06 2.47
C ARG A 62 15.88 9.58 1.02
N PRO A 63 16.34 8.83 -0.01
CA PRO A 63 16.11 9.20 -1.40
C PRO A 63 14.64 9.42 -1.78
N LEU A 64 13.74 8.52 -1.35
CA LEU A 64 12.30 8.64 -1.62
C LEU A 64 11.66 9.81 -0.88
N GLU A 65 12.08 10.08 0.35
CA GLU A 65 11.65 11.25 1.11
C GLU A 65 12.04 12.55 0.40
N LYS A 66 13.27 12.65 -0.10
CA LYS A 66 13.72 13.80 -0.91
C LYS A 66 12.89 13.94 -2.18
N LEU A 67 12.59 12.84 -2.85
CA LEU A 67 11.73 12.86 -4.05
C LEU A 67 10.33 13.39 -3.69
N ALA A 68 9.72 12.87 -2.63
CA ALA A 68 8.42 13.32 -2.14
C ALA A 68 8.42 14.83 -1.81
N GLN A 69 9.44 15.31 -1.10
CA GLN A 69 9.62 16.73 -0.76
C GLN A 69 9.63 17.64 -2.00
N ASN A 70 10.28 17.19 -3.09
CA ASN A 70 10.39 17.98 -4.32
C ASN A 70 9.17 17.85 -5.25
N LEU A 71 8.39 16.76 -5.16
CA LEU A 71 7.25 16.53 -6.05
C LEU A 71 5.91 16.96 -5.49
N PHE A 72 5.64 16.68 -4.21
CA PHE A 72 4.30 16.89 -3.61
C PHE A 72 4.31 17.21 -2.11
N ILE A 73 5.49 17.24 -1.47
CA ILE A 73 5.72 17.55 -0.05
C ILE A 73 5.15 16.50 0.91
N SER A 74 3.84 16.31 0.91
CA SER A 74 3.13 15.34 1.77
C SER A 74 1.71 15.06 1.23
N PRO A 75 1.11 13.91 1.59
CA PRO A 75 -0.29 13.65 1.25
C PRO A 75 -1.25 14.55 2.07
N PRO A 76 -2.51 14.74 1.64
CA PRO A 76 -3.45 15.61 2.34
C PRO A 76 -3.67 15.22 3.81
N THR A 77 -3.51 16.17 4.73
CA THR A 77 -3.66 15.91 6.17
C THR A 77 -5.02 15.32 6.53
N VAL A 78 -6.10 15.79 5.91
CA VAL A 78 -7.46 15.26 6.13
C VAL A 78 -7.55 13.78 5.74
N ALA A 79 -6.92 13.39 4.63
CA ALA A 79 -6.87 11.99 4.22
C ALA A 79 -6.06 11.13 5.19
N GLN A 80 -4.92 11.65 5.66
CA GLN A 80 -4.11 10.95 6.66
C GLN A 80 -4.89 10.70 7.96
N GLN A 81 -5.64 11.70 8.44
CA GLN A 81 -6.47 11.55 9.65
C GLN A 81 -7.62 10.56 9.45
N ALA A 82 -8.33 10.63 8.31
CA ALA A 82 -9.41 9.70 8.00
C ALA A 82 -8.91 8.24 7.87
N ALA A 83 -7.72 8.05 7.30
CA ALA A 83 -7.12 6.73 7.14
C ALA A 83 -6.84 6.02 8.47
N LEU A 84 -6.56 6.75 9.56
CA LEU A 84 -6.41 6.14 10.89
C LEU A 84 -7.68 5.41 11.32
N SER A 85 -8.86 5.97 11.02
CA SER A 85 -10.15 5.33 11.32
C SER A 85 -10.43 4.10 10.43
N ALA A 86 -9.80 4.02 9.25
CA ALA A 86 -9.95 2.87 8.34
C ALA A 86 -9.39 1.58 8.95
N PHE A 87 -8.45 1.68 9.90
CA PHE A 87 -7.88 0.55 10.63
C PHE A 87 -8.66 0.13 11.87
N SER A 88 -9.77 0.80 12.20
CA SER A 88 -10.60 0.39 13.34
C SER A 88 -11.31 -0.96 13.05
N ASN A 89 -11.55 -1.76 14.09
CA ASN A 89 -12.26 -3.04 13.96
C ASN A 89 -13.64 -2.87 13.30
N GLN A 90 -14.35 -1.79 13.61
CA GLN A 90 -15.65 -1.49 13.01
C GLN A 90 -15.52 -1.22 11.50
N SER A 91 -14.56 -0.39 11.10
CA SER A 91 -14.29 -0.13 9.68
C SER A 91 -13.90 -1.41 8.95
N ILE A 92 -12.97 -2.19 9.50
CA ILE A 92 -12.51 -3.45 8.90
C ILE A 92 -13.68 -4.43 8.71
N ALA A 93 -14.55 -4.58 9.70
CA ALA A 93 -15.74 -5.43 9.58
C ALA A 93 -16.64 -5.00 8.41
N ILE A 94 -16.84 -3.69 8.21
CA ILE A 94 -17.61 -3.16 7.06
C ILE A 94 -16.87 -3.44 5.74
N LEU A 95 -15.55 -3.28 5.69
CA LEU A 95 -14.77 -3.53 4.48
C LEU A 95 -14.82 -5.02 4.07
N GLU A 96 -14.68 -5.93 5.04
CA GLU A 96 -14.80 -7.37 4.79
C GLU A 96 -16.21 -7.78 4.39
N GLN A 97 -17.25 -7.18 4.99
CA GLN A 97 -18.63 -7.37 4.54
C GLN A 97 -18.81 -6.93 3.08
N ARG A 98 -18.35 -5.73 2.71
CA ARG A 98 -18.45 -5.24 1.33
C ARG A 98 -17.67 -6.11 0.35
N LYS A 99 -16.48 -6.58 0.75
CA LYS A 99 -15.68 -7.50 -0.04
C LYS A 99 -16.47 -8.78 -0.32
N SER A 100 -17.15 -9.36 0.68
CA SER A 100 -17.88 -10.62 0.48
C SER A 100 -19.07 -10.52 -0.48
N GLU A 101 -19.62 -9.32 -0.72
CA GLU A 101 -20.67 -9.08 -1.73
C GLU A 101 -20.20 -9.32 -3.17
N PHE A 102 -18.88 -9.31 -3.42
CA PHE A 102 -18.28 -9.53 -4.75
C PHE A 102 -17.73 -10.96 -4.94
N ARG A 103 -18.11 -11.89 -4.05
CA ARG A 103 -17.91 -13.33 -4.25
C ARG A 103 -19.08 -13.92 -5.02
#